data_AF-A0A402CGL1-F1
#
_entry.id   AF-A0A402CGL1-F1
#
_cell.length_a   1.000
_cell.length_b   1.000
_cell.length_c   1.000
_cell.angle_alpha   90.00
_cell.angle_beta   90.00
_cell.angle_gamma   90.00
#
_symmetry.space_group_name_H-M   'P 1'
#
loop_
_entity.id
_entity.type
_entity.pdbx_description
1 polymer ?
#
loop_
_entity_poly.entity_id
_entity_poly.type
_entity_poly.pdbx_seq_one_letter_code
_entity_poly.pdbx_strand_id
1 'polypeptide(L)'
;MTTQYMKVSRIANWTSTLDVKLPKSLDDALAAYDALRYVETGHEPVIDPSKLKAAGVAAEVERVAKELSVNAQLEEAQRRVAGRLESRIIHEAAAAVPSVLGQLTERFDAEAARYVDAAVKLPLDLTSESVVETRDAEVLKALGIATEAAGFIEKVDNWLESLGELPGFGSSYEPVLRVTAPSDHASMWALKEAHQARHTADTLLQSVGPVYFCAARNGVAFKMLTPDEANDLLRDLEATKPETPAQKFLGTGRR
;
A
#
# COMPACT_ATOMS: atom_id res chain seq x y z
N MET A 1 -11.73 16.49 -2.54
CA MET A 1 -10.27 16.68 -2.65
C MET A 1 -9.45 15.74 -1.78
N THR A 2 -10.05 14.99 -0.84
CA THR A 2 -9.33 14.15 0.13
C THR A 2 -8.67 12.88 -0.46
N THR A 3 -9.24 12.28 -1.51
CA THR A 3 -8.76 10.98 -2.03
C THR A 3 -7.47 11.06 -2.84
N GLN A 4 -7.29 12.08 -3.69
CA GLN A 4 -6.05 12.22 -4.50
C GLN A 4 -4.84 12.66 -3.66
N TYR A 5 -5.05 13.52 -2.67
CA TYR A 5 -4.01 13.91 -1.72
C TYR A 5 -3.42 12.71 -0.96
N MET A 6 -4.29 11.76 -0.55
CA MET A 6 -3.86 10.52 0.10
C MET A 6 -3.01 9.64 -0.83
N LYS A 7 -3.30 9.60 -2.13
CA LYS A 7 -2.52 8.85 -3.12
C LYS A 7 -1.11 9.42 -3.29
N VAL A 8 -0.98 10.73 -3.48
CA VAL A 8 0.34 11.38 -3.62
C VAL A 8 1.17 11.22 -2.36
N SER A 9 0.56 11.34 -1.18
CA SER A 9 1.24 11.14 0.10
C SER A 9 1.79 9.71 0.24
N ARG A 10 1.04 8.70 -0.19
CA ARG A 10 1.50 7.30 -0.21
C ARG A 10 2.69 7.10 -1.15
N ILE A 11 2.63 7.68 -2.36
CA ILE A 11 3.72 7.62 -3.35
C ILE A 11 4.99 8.30 -2.81
N ALA A 12 4.85 9.47 -2.19
CA ALA A 12 5.97 10.19 -1.59
C ALA A 12 6.69 9.38 -0.49
N ASN A 13 5.96 8.50 0.21
CA ASN A 13 6.50 7.67 1.28
C ASN A 13 7.21 6.39 0.79
N TRP A 14 7.25 6.11 -0.51
CA TRP A 14 7.94 4.92 -1.03
C TRP A 14 9.41 4.92 -0.64
N THR A 15 10.11 6.06 -0.78
CA THR A 15 11.52 6.21 -0.40
C THR A 15 11.76 5.92 1.08
N SER A 16 10.94 6.47 1.97
CA SER A 16 11.12 6.32 3.43
C SER A 16 10.68 4.96 3.98
N THR A 17 9.66 4.36 3.37
CA THR A 17 9.08 3.09 3.85
C THR A 17 9.85 1.89 3.33
N LEU A 18 10.27 1.93 2.06
CA LEU A 18 10.86 0.80 1.35
C LEU A 18 12.37 0.94 1.13
N ASP A 19 12.93 2.12 1.41
CA ASP A 19 14.36 2.42 1.18
C ASP A 19 14.77 2.26 -0.29
N VAL A 20 13.93 2.76 -1.20
CA VAL A 20 14.12 2.67 -2.66
C VAL A 20 14.42 4.03 -3.27
N LYS A 21 15.13 4.03 -4.40
CA LYS A 21 15.36 5.25 -5.18
C LYS A 21 14.28 5.42 -6.24
N LEU A 22 13.63 6.58 -6.24
CA LEU A 22 12.64 6.94 -7.24
C LEU A 22 13.32 7.42 -8.54
N PRO A 23 12.72 7.14 -9.72
CA PRO A 23 13.15 7.76 -10.96
C PRO A 23 13.09 9.28 -10.87
N LYS A 24 14.05 9.96 -11.50
CA LYS A 24 14.16 11.42 -11.47
C LYS A 24 12.86 12.13 -11.88
N SER A 25 12.14 11.60 -12.88
CA SER A 25 10.88 12.21 -13.34
C SER A 25 9.80 12.24 -12.26
N LEU A 26 9.70 11.18 -11.45
CA LEU A 26 8.78 11.09 -10.33
C LEU A 26 9.23 11.99 -9.16
N ASP A 27 10.53 11.96 -8.85
CA ASP A 27 11.12 12.79 -7.80
C ASP A 27 10.92 14.30 -8.08
N ASP A 28 11.22 14.73 -9.31
CA ASP A 28 11.00 16.12 -9.74
C ASP A 28 9.50 16.51 -9.68
N ALA A 29 8.59 15.58 -9.99
CA ALA A 29 7.15 15.82 -9.92
C ALA A 29 6.64 15.94 -8.48
N LEU A 30 7.15 15.11 -7.57
CA LEU A 30 6.87 15.20 -6.13
C LEU A 30 7.41 16.50 -5.54
N ALA A 31 8.64 16.90 -5.91
CA ALA A 31 9.24 18.16 -5.48
C ALA A 31 8.43 19.38 -5.97
N ALA A 32 7.95 19.35 -7.22
CA ALA A 32 7.09 20.41 -7.75
C ALA A 32 5.74 20.49 -7.02
N TYR A 33 5.17 19.35 -6.63
CA TYR A 33 3.92 19.31 -5.84
C TYR A 33 4.12 19.83 -4.41
N ASP A 34 5.24 19.49 -3.77
CA ASP A 34 5.58 20.03 -2.44
C ASP A 34 5.83 21.53 -2.51
N ALA A 35 6.55 22.01 -3.53
CA ALA A 35 6.75 23.45 -3.75
C ALA A 35 5.44 24.23 -3.91
N LEU A 36 4.42 23.63 -4.55
CA LEU A 36 3.09 24.24 -4.70
C LEU A 36 2.40 24.48 -3.35
N ARG A 37 2.71 23.70 -2.31
CA ARG A 37 2.16 23.86 -0.96
C ARG A 37 2.63 25.15 -0.29
N TYR A 38 3.81 25.64 -0.67
CA TYR A 38 4.38 26.88 -0.15
C TYR A 38 3.99 28.12 -0.97
N VAL A 39 3.19 27.97 -2.02
CA VAL A 39 2.64 29.11 -2.75
C VAL A 39 1.52 29.72 -1.91
N GLU A 40 1.77 30.91 -1.38
CA GLU A 40 0.79 31.67 -0.60
C GLU A 40 -0.39 32.12 -1.46
N THR A 41 -1.60 31.71 -1.08
CA THR A 41 -2.87 32.13 -1.68
C THR A 41 -3.90 32.43 -0.57
N GLY A 42 -4.97 33.15 -0.89
CA GLY A 42 -6.10 33.34 0.03
C GLY A 42 -5.92 34.40 1.13
N HIS A 43 -5.00 35.36 0.96
CA HIS A 43 -4.80 36.45 1.93
C HIS A 43 -6.01 37.39 1.98
N GLU A 44 -6.65 37.56 3.14
CA GLU A 44 -7.73 38.53 3.27
C GLU A 44 -7.21 39.97 3.03
N PRO A 45 -7.93 40.78 2.23
CA PRO A 45 -7.61 42.20 2.08
C PRO A 45 -7.56 42.90 3.43
N VAL A 46 -6.44 43.54 3.75
CA VAL A 46 -6.36 44.35 4.98
C VAL A 46 -7.22 45.60 4.78
N ILE A 47 -8.21 45.78 5.66
CA ILE A 47 -9.03 46.98 5.73
C ILE A 47 -8.63 47.74 6.99
N ASP A 48 -8.24 49.00 6.85
CA ASP A 48 -7.92 49.88 7.99
C ASP A 48 -9.08 50.88 8.21
N PRO A 49 -9.98 50.62 9.18
CA PRO A 49 -11.15 51.46 9.41
C PRO A 49 -10.79 52.89 9.81
N SER A 50 -9.59 53.09 10.40
CA SER A 50 -9.15 54.40 10.88
C SER A 50 -8.79 55.37 9.75
N LYS A 51 -8.54 54.85 8.54
CA LYS A 51 -8.19 55.64 7.35
C LYS A 51 -9.37 55.83 6.38
N LEU A 52 -10.50 55.20 6.66
CA LEU A 52 -11.68 55.22 5.78
C LEU A 52 -12.48 56.53 5.98
N LYS A 53 -12.44 57.43 4.99
CA LYS A 53 -13.31 58.63 4.96
C LYS A 53 -14.54 58.36 4.08
N ALA A 54 -15.67 59.01 4.38
CA ALA A 54 -16.93 58.82 3.66
C ALA A 54 -16.82 58.94 2.12
N ALA A 55 -16.02 59.89 1.62
CA ALA A 55 -15.79 60.07 0.18
C ALA A 55 -14.91 58.97 -0.48
N GLY A 56 -14.19 58.18 0.31
CA GLY A 56 -13.29 57.11 -0.16
C GLY A 56 -13.85 55.70 -0.03
N VAL A 57 -15.04 55.52 0.56
CA VAL A 57 -15.62 54.19 0.80
C VAL A 57 -15.86 53.42 -0.50
N ALA A 58 -16.37 54.08 -1.55
CA ALA A 58 -16.63 53.41 -2.82
C ALA A 58 -15.34 52.90 -3.49
N ALA A 59 -14.26 53.71 -3.46
CA ALA A 59 -12.97 53.32 -3.99
C ALA A 59 -12.33 52.18 -3.18
N GLU A 60 -12.50 52.17 -1.86
CA GLU A 60 -12.01 51.08 -1.02
C GLU A 60 -12.80 49.77 -1.24
N VAL A 61 -14.12 49.84 -1.40
CA VAL A 61 -14.95 48.67 -1.75
C VAL A 61 -14.50 48.09 -3.10
N GLU A 62 -14.21 48.93 -4.08
CA GLU A 62 -13.69 48.47 -5.38
C GLU A 62 -12.30 47.84 -5.27
N ARG A 63 -11.40 48.42 -4.46
CA ARG A 63 -10.08 47.84 -4.16
C ARG A 63 -10.20 46.45 -3.52
N VAL A 64 -10.99 46.35 -2.45
CA VAL A 64 -11.21 45.09 -1.72
C VAL A 64 -11.86 44.04 -2.63
N ALA A 65 -12.86 44.42 -3.42
CA ALA A 65 -13.51 43.52 -4.37
C ALA A 65 -12.52 42.99 -5.42
N LYS A 66 -11.61 43.83 -5.91
CA LYS A 66 -10.57 43.43 -6.86
C LYS A 66 -9.56 42.46 -6.23
N GLU A 67 -9.12 42.72 -5.01
CA GLU A 67 -8.20 41.82 -4.29
C GLU A 67 -8.84 40.46 -3.99
N LEU A 68 -10.09 40.44 -3.53
CA LEU A 68 -10.86 39.20 -3.35
C LEU A 68 -10.98 38.41 -4.66
N SER A 69 -11.24 39.09 -5.77
CA SER A 69 -11.31 38.47 -7.11
C SER A 69 -9.97 37.84 -7.52
N VAL A 70 -8.85 38.53 -7.31
CA VAL A 70 -7.51 38.00 -7.60
C VAL A 70 -7.20 36.79 -6.71
N ASN A 71 -7.51 36.85 -5.41
CA ASN A 71 -7.30 35.73 -4.50
C ASN A 71 -8.07 34.48 -4.92
N ALA A 72 -9.36 34.63 -5.26
CA ALA A 72 -10.17 33.52 -5.75
C ALA A 72 -9.60 32.91 -7.04
N GLN A 73 -9.05 33.74 -7.94
CA GLN A 73 -8.38 33.27 -9.15
C GLN A 73 -7.06 32.54 -8.86
N LEU A 74 -6.26 33.01 -7.89
CA LEU A 74 -5.02 32.35 -7.47
C LEU A 74 -5.30 30.99 -6.82
N GLU A 75 -6.31 30.89 -5.96
CA GLU A 75 -6.75 29.62 -5.37
C GLU A 75 -7.23 28.62 -6.43
N GLU A 76 -8.02 29.08 -7.40
CA GLU A 76 -8.44 28.25 -8.53
C GLU A 76 -7.25 27.82 -9.39
N ALA A 77 -6.29 28.72 -9.66
CA ALA A 77 -5.08 28.39 -10.39
C ALA A 77 -4.24 27.34 -9.64
N GLN A 78 -4.04 27.50 -8.33
CA GLN A 78 -3.33 26.55 -7.48
C GLN A 78 -4.02 25.18 -7.51
N ARG A 79 -5.34 25.11 -7.38
CA ARG A 79 -6.11 23.86 -7.48
C ARG A 79 -5.94 23.17 -8.84
N ARG A 80 -5.94 23.93 -9.94
CA ARG A 80 -5.71 23.38 -11.29
C ARG A 80 -4.30 22.86 -11.49
N VAL A 81 -3.30 23.60 -10.99
CA VAL A 81 -1.89 23.16 -11.04
C VAL A 81 -1.69 21.91 -10.20
N ALA A 82 -2.26 21.86 -8.99
CA ALA A 82 -2.23 20.68 -8.12
C ALA A 82 -2.79 19.45 -8.83
N GLY A 83 -3.99 19.53 -9.41
CA GLY A 83 -4.59 18.40 -10.12
C GLY A 83 -3.77 17.90 -11.32
N ARG A 84 -3.06 18.80 -12.02
CA ARG A 84 -2.13 18.41 -13.11
C ARG A 84 -0.89 17.71 -12.57
N LEU A 85 -0.30 18.21 -11.49
CA LEU A 85 0.86 17.60 -10.84
C LEU A 85 0.50 16.23 -10.25
N GLU A 86 -0.64 16.11 -9.56
CA GLU A 86 -1.15 14.84 -9.04
C GLU A 86 -1.32 13.80 -10.14
N SER A 87 -1.95 14.20 -11.25
CA SER A 87 -2.11 13.32 -12.41
C SER A 87 -0.75 12.87 -12.96
N ARG A 88 0.23 13.79 -13.06
CA ARG A 88 1.58 13.45 -13.51
C ARG A 88 2.26 12.48 -12.55
N ILE A 89 2.24 12.75 -11.25
CA ILE A 89 2.83 11.88 -10.20
C ILE A 89 2.26 10.46 -10.31
N ILE A 90 0.94 10.32 -10.48
CA ILE A 90 0.28 9.01 -10.59
C ILE A 90 0.78 8.22 -11.81
N HIS A 91 0.94 8.86 -12.96
CA HIS A 91 1.43 8.18 -14.17
C HIS A 91 2.92 7.84 -14.07
N GLU A 92 3.74 8.75 -13.54
CA GLU A 92 5.17 8.51 -13.31
C GLU A 92 5.39 7.41 -12.27
N ALA A 93 4.55 7.35 -11.24
CA ALA A 93 4.57 6.28 -10.23
C ALA A 93 4.25 4.92 -10.85
N ALA A 94 3.23 4.83 -11.70
CA ALA A 94 2.92 3.60 -12.43
C ALA A 94 4.10 3.13 -13.31
N ALA A 95 4.74 4.05 -14.01
CA ALA A 95 5.92 3.76 -14.82
C ALA A 95 7.16 3.38 -13.98
N ALA A 96 7.24 3.84 -12.72
CA ALA A 96 8.34 3.53 -11.81
C ALA A 96 8.24 2.12 -11.18
N VAL A 97 7.06 1.48 -11.17
CA VAL A 97 6.82 0.20 -10.50
C VAL A 97 7.85 -0.87 -10.84
N PRO A 98 8.20 -1.15 -12.12
CA PRO A 98 9.18 -2.19 -12.44
C PRO A 98 10.57 -1.91 -11.86
N SER A 99 10.97 -0.64 -11.81
CA SER A 99 12.26 -0.23 -11.23
C SER A 99 12.28 -0.40 -9.71
N VAL A 100 11.17 -0.04 -9.04
CA VAL A 100 11.01 -0.21 -7.59
C VAL A 100 10.99 -1.70 -7.23
N LEU A 101 10.23 -2.51 -7.99
CA LEU A 101 10.18 -3.95 -7.82
C LEU A 101 11.58 -4.57 -7.90
N GLY A 102 12.37 -4.22 -8.93
CA GLY A 102 13.72 -4.74 -9.12
C GLY A 102 14.70 -4.36 -8.01
N GLN A 103 14.52 -3.19 -7.37
CA GLN A 103 15.32 -2.79 -6.20
C GLN A 103 14.96 -3.59 -4.93
N LEU A 104 13.71 -4.04 -4.82
CA LEU A 104 13.21 -4.75 -3.65
C LEU A 104 13.44 -6.25 -3.72
N THR A 105 13.57 -6.86 -4.90
CA THR A 105 13.59 -8.32 -5.08
C THR A 105 14.61 -9.01 -4.20
N GLU A 106 15.89 -8.61 -4.27
CA GLU A 106 16.95 -9.29 -3.50
C GLU A 106 16.70 -9.22 -1.99
N ARG A 107 16.30 -8.05 -1.49
CA ARG A 107 16.00 -7.86 -0.07
C ARG A 107 14.75 -8.62 0.36
N PHE A 108 13.71 -8.62 -0.46
CA PHE A 108 12.48 -9.36 -0.20
C PHE A 108 12.75 -10.87 -0.14
N ASP A 109 13.49 -11.41 -1.10
CA ASP A 109 13.82 -12.84 -1.12
C ASP A 109 14.65 -13.23 0.11
N ALA A 110 15.60 -12.39 0.53
CA ALA A 110 16.39 -12.59 1.74
C ALA A 110 15.53 -12.55 3.01
N GLU A 111 14.64 -11.55 3.16
CA GLU A 111 13.76 -11.44 4.33
C GLU A 111 12.70 -12.54 4.36
N ALA A 112 12.16 -12.95 3.20
CA ALA A 112 11.24 -14.07 3.11
C ALA A 112 11.91 -15.40 3.52
N ALA A 113 13.15 -15.64 3.07
CA ALA A 113 13.92 -16.81 3.51
C ALA A 113 14.19 -16.78 5.03
N ARG A 114 14.64 -15.63 5.57
CA ARG A 114 14.81 -15.43 7.02
C ARG A 114 13.53 -15.68 7.79
N TYR A 115 12.39 -15.21 7.27
CA TYR A 115 11.08 -15.42 7.87
C TYR A 115 10.72 -16.91 7.91
N VAL A 116 10.84 -17.62 6.78
CA VAL A 116 10.51 -19.06 6.69
C VAL A 116 11.36 -19.87 7.67
N ASP A 117 12.69 -19.65 7.68
CA ASP A 117 13.62 -20.34 8.57
C ASP A 117 13.32 -20.12 10.07
N ALA A 118 12.77 -18.95 10.41
CA ALA A 118 12.36 -18.62 11.77
C ALA A 118 10.97 -19.20 12.09
N ALA A 119 10.00 -19.05 11.19
CA ALA A 119 8.62 -19.47 11.38
C ALA A 119 8.49 -20.99 11.60
N VAL A 120 9.32 -21.80 10.94
CA VAL A 120 9.31 -23.26 11.14
C VAL A 120 9.75 -23.69 12.55
N LYS A 121 10.55 -22.87 13.25
CA LYS A 121 11.06 -23.13 14.60
C LYS A 121 10.07 -22.74 15.70
N LEU A 122 9.06 -21.95 15.37
CA LEU A 122 8.03 -21.56 16.34
C LEU A 122 7.15 -22.76 16.71
N PRO A 123 6.32 -22.68 17.77
CA PRO A 123 5.25 -23.63 17.99
C PRO A 123 4.22 -23.61 16.86
N LEU A 124 3.51 -24.73 16.64
CA LEU A 124 2.38 -24.79 15.69
C LEU A 124 1.22 -23.92 16.14
N ASP A 125 0.91 -23.97 17.44
CA ASP A 125 -0.07 -23.10 18.08
C ASP A 125 0.68 -21.93 18.73
N LEU A 126 0.77 -20.81 18.02
CA LEU A 126 1.50 -19.63 18.46
C LEU A 126 0.60 -18.72 19.28
N THR A 127 0.64 -18.90 20.60
CA THR A 127 -0.08 -18.08 21.57
C THR A 127 0.91 -17.50 22.58
N SER A 128 0.49 -16.42 23.26
CA SER A 128 1.30 -15.83 24.33
C SER A 128 1.66 -16.87 25.41
N GLU A 129 0.77 -17.81 25.69
CA GLU A 129 0.97 -18.90 26.65
C GLU A 129 2.00 -19.92 26.14
N SER A 130 1.88 -20.38 24.89
CA SER A 130 2.77 -21.43 24.35
C SER A 130 4.24 -21.00 24.25
N VAL A 131 4.49 -19.70 24.05
CA VAL A 131 5.86 -19.14 24.04
C VAL A 131 6.44 -18.99 25.46
N VAL A 132 5.63 -18.62 26.44
CA VAL A 132 6.09 -18.52 27.84
C VAL A 132 6.36 -19.91 28.43
N GLU A 133 5.55 -20.90 28.08
CA GLU A 133 5.68 -22.27 28.56
C GLU A 133 6.92 -22.98 28.01
N THR A 134 7.28 -22.72 26.75
CA THR A 134 8.46 -23.35 26.13
C THR A 134 9.77 -22.99 26.83
N ARG A 135 9.88 -21.76 27.38
CA ARG A 135 11.10 -21.22 28.03
C ARG A 135 12.38 -21.41 27.22
N ASP A 136 12.24 -21.56 25.91
CA ASP A 136 13.32 -21.89 24.99
C ASP A 136 13.86 -20.60 24.36
N ALA A 137 15.15 -20.35 24.58
CA ALA A 137 15.83 -19.17 24.04
C ALA A 137 15.83 -19.16 22.50
N GLU A 138 15.86 -20.33 21.85
CA GLU A 138 15.83 -20.43 20.39
C GLU A 138 14.44 -20.10 19.84
N VAL A 139 13.36 -20.44 20.55
CA VAL A 139 11.99 -20.05 20.17
C VAL A 139 11.81 -18.54 20.28
N LEU A 140 12.29 -17.91 21.36
CA LEU A 140 12.23 -16.46 21.52
C LEU A 140 13.06 -15.72 20.46
N LYS A 141 14.24 -16.25 20.13
CA LYS A 141 15.08 -15.72 19.06
C LYS A 141 14.41 -15.86 17.69
N ALA A 142 13.81 -17.02 17.40
CA ALA A 142 13.05 -17.24 16.18
C ALA A 142 11.84 -16.30 16.09
N LEU A 143 11.15 -16.04 17.21
CA LEU A 143 10.04 -15.11 17.25
C LEU A 143 10.50 -13.69 16.88
N GLY A 144 11.60 -13.22 17.47
CA GLY A 144 12.17 -11.91 17.13
C GLY A 144 12.55 -11.79 15.65
N ILE A 145 13.18 -12.81 15.08
CA ILE A 145 13.54 -12.84 13.65
C ILE A 145 12.29 -12.84 12.77
N ALA A 146 11.29 -13.66 13.11
CA ALA A 146 10.03 -13.75 12.35
C ALA A 146 9.27 -12.42 12.39
N THR A 147 9.16 -11.76 13.55
CA THR A 147 8.52 -10.45 13.68
C THR A 147 9.24 -9.37 12.87
N GLU A 148 10.57 -9.32 12.91
CA GLU A 148 11.36 -8.36 12.13
C GLU A 148 11.14 -8.55 10.62
N ALA A 149 11.31 -9.79 10.14
CA ALA A 149 11.17 -10.12 8.73
C ALA A 149 9.72 -9.92 8.24
N ALA A 150 8.72 -10.33 9.04
CA ALA A 150 7.31 -10.06 8.76
C ALA A 150 7.03 -8.56 8.64
N GLY A 151 7.66 -7.72 9.48
CA GLY A 151 7.53 -6.28 9.41
C GLY A 151 8.04 -5.69 8.09
N PHE A 152 9.06 -6.29 7.47
CA PHE A 152 9.50 -5.90 6.13
C PHE A 152 8.54 -6.42 5.04
N ILE A 153 8.14 -7.69 5.11
CA ILE A 153 7.18 -8.29 4.17
C ILE A 153 5.87 -7.49 4.15
N GLU A 154 5.37 -7.07 5.32
CA GLU A 154 4.17 -6.27 5.48
C GLU A 154 4.30 -4.89 4.82
N LYS A 155 5.47 -4.24 4.89
CA LYS A 155 5.71 -2.97 4.17
C LYS A 155 5.60 -3.16 2.65
N VAL A 156 6.16 -4.26 2.15
CA VAL A 156 6.06 -4.63 0.73
C VAL A 156 4.63 -4.99 0.35
N ASP A 157 3.89 -5.73 1.19
CA ASP A 157 2.50 -6.07 0.97
C ASP A 157 1.61 -4.83 0.87
N ASN A 158 1.76 -3.88 1.80
CA ASN A 158 1.05 -2.60 1.78
C ASN A 158 1.43 -1.73 0.57
N TRP A 159 2.69 -1.78 0.12
CA TRP A 159 3.10 -1.11 -1.11
C TRP A 159 2.45 -1.73 -2.35
N LEU A 160 2.50 -3.07 -2.48
CA LEU A 160 1.81 -3.80 -3.55
C LEU A 160 0.31 -3.53 -3.52
N GLU A 161 -0.28 -3.38 -2.32
CA GLU A 161 -1.68 -3.02 -2.20
C GLU A 161 -1.99 -1.67 -2.85
N SER A 162 -1.12 -0.68 -2.59
CA SER A 162 -1.24 0.67 -3.12
C SER A 162 -1.13 0.74 -4.65
N LEU A 163 -0.55 -0.26 -5.31
CA LEU A 163 -0.42 -0.30 -6.77
C LEU A 163 -1.78 -0.39 -7.46
N GLY A 164 -2.80 -1.00 -6.83
CA GLY A 164 -4.16 -1.04 -7.36
C GLY A 164 -4.82 0.34 -7.50
N GLU A 165 -4.22 1.40 -6.96
CA GLU A 165 -4.67 2.78 -7.10
C GLU A 165 -4.06 3.52 -8.32
N LEU A 166 -3.08 2.90 -8.97
CA LEU A 166 -2.32 3.43 -10.11
C LEU A 166 -2.92 2.99 -11.45
N PRO A 167 -2.78 3.80 -12.51
CA PRO A 167 -3.24 3.42 -13.84
C PRO A 167 -2.45 2.22 -14.35
N GLY A 168 -3.15 1.32 -15.03
CA GLY A 168 -2.56 0.11 -15.60
C GLY A 168 -2.53 -1.09 -14.66
N PHE A 169 -2.97 -0.95 -13.40
CA PHE A 169 -3.08 -2.07 -12.45
C PHE A 169 -4.53 -2.30 -12.03
N GLY A 170 -4.92 -3.56 -11.84
CA GLY A 170 -6.22 -3.93 -11.29
C GLY A 170 -6.38 -3.56 -9.81
N SER A 171 -7.58 -3.13 -9.40
CA SER A 171 -7.91 -2.84 -7.99
C SER A 171 -8.57 -4.02 -7.26
N SER A 172 -9.00 -5.03 -8.00
CA SER A 172 -9.59 -6.26 -7.46
C SER A 172 -8.59 -7.39 -7.67
N TYR A 173 -7.93 -7.81 -6.60
CA TYR A 173 -7.06 -8.97 -6.55
C TYR A 173 -7.14 -9.60 -5.15
N GLU A 174 -6.72 -10.85 -5.03
CA GLU A 174 -6.78 -11.57 -3.76
C GLU A 174 -5.61 -11.10 -2.85
N PRO A 175 -5.88 -10.53 -1.66
CA PRO A 175 -4.85 -9.96 -0.80
C PRO A 175 -3.73 -10.93 -0.42
N VAL A 176 -4.07 -12.21 -0.23
CA VAL A 176 -3.07 -13.21 0.18
C VAL A 176 -2.03 -13.51 -0.91
N LEU A 177 -2.33 -13.18 -2.17
CA LEU A 177 -1.44 -13.46 -3.31
C LEU A 177 -0.44 -12.34 -3.59
N ARG A 178 -0.51 -11.19 -2.93
CA ARG A 178 0.44 -10.08 -3.18
C ARG A 178 1.89 -10.47 -2.89
N VAL A 179 2.12 -11.20 -1.79
CA VAL A 179 3.46 -11.60 -1.35
C VAL A 179 3.65 -13.13 -1.28
N THR A 180 2.66 -13.90 -1.72
CA THR A 180 2.73 -15.37 -1.73
C THR A 180 2.35 -15.94 -3.09
N ALA A 181 2.96 -17.06 -3.45
CA ALA A 181 2.73 -17.78 -4.69
C ALA A 181 2.40 -19.25 -4.39
N PRO A 182 1.17 -19.56 -3.92
CA PRO A 182 0.72 -20.94 -3.74
C PRO A 182 0.70 -21.69 -5.08
N SER A 183 1.06 -22.97 -5.06
CA SER A 183 1.09 -23.84 -6.24
C SER A 183 -0.25 -24.50 -6.58
N ASP A 184 -1.20 -24.47 -5.64
CA ASP A 184 -2.48 -25.15 -5.77
C ASP A 184 -3.61 -24.43 -5.01
N HIS A 185 -4.85 -24.78 -5.37
CA HIS A 185 -6.05 -24.19 -4.78
C HIS A 185 -6.18 -24.48 -3.27
N ALA A 186 -5.67 -25.61 -2.77
CA ALA A 186 -5.79 -25.95 -1.34
C ALA A 186 -4.92 -25.01 -0.49
N SER A 187 -3.69 -24.78 -0.93
CA SER A 187 -2.75 -23.83 -0.33
C SER A 187 -3.31 -22.41 -0.36
N MET A 188 -3.86 -21.97 -1.50
CA MET A 188 -4.54 -20.68 -1.61
C MET A 188 -5.71 -20.55 -0.63
N TRP A 189 -6.53 -21.60 -0.49
CA TRP A 189 -7.65 -21.60 0.45
C TRP A 189 -7.19 -21.49 1.91
N ALA A 190 -6.15 -22.23 2.31
CA ALA A 190 -5.60 -22.14 3.66
C ALA A 190 -5.08 -20.74 4.00
N LEU A 191 -4.48 -20.04 3.02
CA LEU A 191 -4.07 -18.65 3.18
C LEU A 191 -5.26 -17.71 3.37
N LYS A 192 -6.34 -17.91 2.59
CA LYS A 192 -7.58 -17.13 2.71
C LYS A 192 -8.23 -17.32 4.08
N GLU A 193 -8.26 -18.54 4.60
CA GLU A 193 -8.76 -18.82 5.95
C GLU A 193 -7.91 -18.10 7.01
N ALA A 194 -6.58 -18.16 6.91
CA ALA A 194 -5.69 -17.43 7.81
C ALA A 194 -5.90 -15.90 7.72
N HIS A 195 -6.13 -15.37 6.53
CA HIS A 195 -6.42 -13.96 6.32
C HIS A 195 -7.76 -13.54 6.94
N GLN A 196 -8.79 -14.37 6.83
CA GLN A 196 -10.11 -14.10 7.42
C GLN A 196 -10.06 -14.16 8.96
N ALA A 197 -9.31 -15.11 9.52
CA ALA A 197 -9.16 -15.28 10.96
C ALA A 197 -8.19 -14.28 11.62
N ARG A 198 -7.49 -13.43 10.85
CA ARG A 198 -6.42 -12.56 11.37
C ARG A 198 -6.85 -11.65 12.51
N HIS A 199 -8.09 -11.16 12.47
CA HIS A 199 -8.61 -10.21 13.46
C HIS A 199 -8.95 -10.88 14.80
N THR A 200 -9.12 -12.19 14.81
CA THR A 200 -9.41 -13.00 16.01
C THR A 200 -8.21 -13.82 16.47
N ALA A 201 -7.07 -13.73 15.78
CA ALA A 201 -5.83 -14.41 16.14
C ALA A 201 -5.22 -13.82 17.42
N ASP A 202 -4.43 -14.64 18.14
CA ASP A 202 -3.61 -14.17 19.27
C ASP A 202 -2.65 -13.06 18.83
N THR A 203 -2.34 -12.13 19.75
CA THR A 203 -1.47 -10.99 19.48
C THR A 203 -0.08 -11.41 18.98
N LEU A 204 0.47 -12.53 19.45
CA LEU A 204 1.75 -13.04 18.94
C LEU A 204 1.64 -13.50 17.49
N LEU A 205 0.59 -14.25 17.14
CA LEU A 205 0.36 -14.67 15.76
C LEU A 205 0.10 -13.47 14.84
N GLN A 206 -0.57 -12.43 15.33
CA GLN A 206 -0.73 -11.16 14.61
C GLN A 206 0.63 -10.49 14.36
N SER A 207 1.54 -10.50 15.32
CA SER A 207 2.85 -9.86 15.22
C SER A 207 3.79 -10.49 14.17
N VAL A 208 3.60 -11.76 13.86
CA VAL A 208 4.37 -12.46 12.82
C VAL A 208 3.61 -12.55 11.48
N GLY A 209 2.35 -12.09 11.43
CA GLY A 209 1.51 -12.16 10.25
C GLY A 209 0.87 -13.56 10.07
N PRO A 210 -0.43 -13.72 10.37
CA PRO A 210 -1.10 -15.03 10.29
C PRO A 210 -1.03 -15.69 8.91
N VAL A 211 -1.10 -14.88 7.84
CA VAL A 211 -0.99 -15.36 6.45
C VAL A 211 0.42 -15.83 6.15
N TYR A 212 1.44 -15.06 6.54
CA TYR A 212 2.84 -15.40 6.31
C TYR A 212 3.21 -16.67 7.10
N PHE A 213 2.75 -16.77 8.34
CA PHE A 213 2.94 -17.96 9.16
C PHE A 213 2.31 -19.20 8.53
N CYS A 214 1.07 -19.09 8.05
CA CYS A 214 0.40 -20.16 7.28
C CYS A 214 1.19 -20.53 6.02
N ALA A 215 1.66 -19.54 5.25
CA ALA A 215 2.46 -19.74 4.05
C ALA A 215 3.75 -20.52 4.34
N ALA A 216 4.54 -20.06 5.31
CA ALA A 216 5.80 -20.70 5.70
C ALA A 216 5.60 -22.14 6.17
N ARG A 217 4.53 -22.42 6.94
CA ARG A 217 4.21 -23.77 7.43
C ARG A 217 3.77 -24.73 6.35
N ASN A 218 3.05 -24.23 5.36
CA ASN A 218 2.56 -25.03 4.25
C ASN A 218 3.55 -25.10 3.08
N GLY A 219 4.77 -24.56 3.23
CA GLY A 219 5.78 -24.56 2.18
C GLY A 219 5.39 -23.70 0.97
N VAL A 220 4.50 -22.71 1.16
CA VAL A 220 4.12 -21.78 0.09
C VAL A 220 5.27 -20.81 -0.16
N ALA A 221 5.64 -20.65 -1.43
CA ALA A 221 6.67 -19.71 -1.83
C ALA A 221 6.23 -18.26 -1.57
N PHE A 222 7.17 -17.44 -1.13
CA PHE A 222 7.00 -16.00 -1.07
C PHE A 222 7.49 -15.39 -2.38
N LYS A 223 6.69 -14.50 -2.95
CA LYS A 223 7.01 -13.79 -4.19
C LYS A 223 6.21 -12.50 -4.24
N MET A 224 6.86 -11.39 -4.57
CA MET A 224 6.16 -10.16 -4.88
C MET A 224 5.41 -10.31 -6.20
N LEU A 225 4.09 -10.19 -6.17
CA LEU A 225 3.22 -10.20 -7.33
C LEU A 225 2.53 -8.84 -7.43
N THR A 226 2.68 -8.20 -8.59
CA THR A 226 1.88 -7.03 -8.93
C THR A 226 0.39 -7.41 -8.97
N PRO A 227 -0.54 -6.44 -8.84
CA PRO A 227 -1.97 -6.72 -8.89
C PRO A 227 -2.42 -7.57 -10.10
N ASP A 228 -1.82 -7.35 -11.26
CA ASP A 228 -2.15 -8.11 -12.47
C ASP A 228 -1.60 -9.53 -12.41
N GLU A 229 -0.35 -9.72 -11.98
CA GLU A 229 0.23 -11.05 -11.77
C GLU A 229 -0.52 -11.87 -10.71
N ALA A 230 -0.98 -11.22 -9.64
CA ALA A 230 -1.79 -11.85 -8.60
C ALA A 230 -3.15 -12.31 -9.15
N ASN A 231 -3.75 -11.54 -10.06
CA ASN A 231 -4.99 -11.91 -10.74
C ASN A 231 -4.80 -13.05 -11.73
N ASP A 232 -3.72 -13.04 -12.50
CA ASP A 232 -3.37 -14.13 -13.40
C ASP A 232 -3.16 -15.43 -12.62
N LEU A 233 -2.39 -15.36 -11.51
CA LEU A 233 -2.21 -16.50 -10.61
C LEU A 233 -3.54 -16.98 -10.01
N LEU A 234 -4.42 -16.07 -9.58
CA LEU A 234 -5.72 -16.43 -9.05
C LEU A 234 -6.55 -17.21 -10.08
N ARG A 235 -6.56 -16.74 -11.34
CA ARG A 235 -7.29 -17.41 -12.43
C ARG A 235 -6.75 -18.82 -12.69
N ASP A 236 -5.43 -18.98 -12.67
CA ASP A 236 -4.79 -20.29 -12.84
C ASP A 236 -5.14 -21.23 -11.69
N LEU A 237 -5.10 -20.75 -10.44
CA LEU A 237 -5.46 -21.54 -9.26
C LEU A 237 -6.94 -21.93 -9.25
N GLU A 238 -7.83 -21.01 -9.63
CA GLU A 238 -9.27 -21.30 -9.75
C GLU A 238 -9.57 -22.30 -10.87
N ALA A 239 -8.76 -22.35 -11.94
CA ALA A 239 -8.87 -23.36 -12.97
C ALA A 239 -8.51 -24.76 -12.46
N THR A 240 -7.60 -24.87 -11.48
CA THR A 240 -7.23 -26.14 -10.82
C THR A 240 -8.18 -26.57 -9.71
N LYS A 241 -9.26 -25.82 -9.45
CA LYS A 241 -10.22 -26.12 -8.39
C LYS A 241 -10.79 -27.54 -8.54
N PRO A 242 -10.69 -28.40 -7.51
CA PRO A 242 -11.25 -29.74 -7.59
C PRO A 242 -12.77 -29.68 -7.77
N GLU A 243 -13.29 -30.51 -8.69
CA GLU A 243 -14.72 -30.58 -8.97
C GLU A 243 -15.49 -30.99 -7.71
N THR A 244 -16.56 -30.24 -7.45
CA THR A 244 -17.50 -30.57 -6.37
C THR A 244 -18.20 -31.90 -6.66
N PRO A 245 -18.65 -32.65 -5.63
CA PRO A 245 -19.43 -33.87 -5.83
C PRO A 245 -20.66 -33.67 -6.72
N ALA A 246 -21.31 -32.51 -6.67
CA ALA A 246 -22.43 -32.15 -7.53
C ALA A 246 -22.04 -31.99 -9.01
N GLN A 247 -20.86 -31.42 -9.30
CA GLN A 247 -20.33 -31.29 -10.66
C GLN A 247 -19.92 -32.64 -11.24
N LYS A 248 -19.30 -33.50 -10.41
CA LYS A 248 -19.00 -34.90 -10.78
C LYS A 248 -20.27 -35.69 -11.09
N PHE A 249 -21.32 -35.50 -10.29
CA PHE A 249 -22.60 -36.19 -10.47
C PHE A 249 -23.37 -35.74 -11.71
N LEU A 250 -23.28 -34.45 -12.07
CA LEU A 250 -23.99 -33.89 -13.23
C LEU A 250 -23.26 -34.08 -14.57
N GLY A 251 -22.04 -34.65 -14.57
CA GLY A 251 -21.26 -34.85 -15.79
C GLY A 251 -20.88 -33.54 -16.51
N THR A 252 -20.99 -32.40 -15.82
CA THR A 252 -20.69 -31.06 -16.33
C THR A 252 -19.24 -30.64 -16.11
N GLY A 253 -18.38 -31.60 -15.80
CA GLY A 253 -16.95 -31.38 -15.64
C GLY A 253 -16.34 -30.73 -16.87
N ARG A 254 -15.48 -29.72 -16.66
CA ARG A 254 -14.80 -29.01 -17.74
C ARG A 254 -13.89 -30.00 -18.46
N ARG A 255 -14.14 -30.23 -19.76
CA ARG A 255 -13.23 -30.98 -20.65
C ARG A 255 -11.94 -30.20 -20.89
#